data_AF-A0AAD5A6Z9-F1
#
_entry.id   AF-A0AAD5A6Z9-F1
#
_cell.length_a   1.000
_cell.length_b   1.000
_cell.length_c   1.000
_cell.angle_alpha   90.00
_cell.angle_beta   90.00
_cell.angle_gamma   90.00
#
_symmetry.space_group_name_H-M   'P 1'
#
loop_
_entity.id
_entity.type
_entity.pdbx_description
1 polymer ?
#
loop_
_entity_poly.entity_id
_entity_poly.type
_entity_poly.pdbx_seq_one_letter_code
_entity_poly.pdbx_strand_id
1 'polypeptide(L)'
;MQNLTEFPGNATSSDTTAIILKVCVVIPLFSAFLYFILLMLHIFASHRQFLDSSRYILFAYMLVNDTLQLLSSVLLFLFIMGNLKLAIIYCAPLLFFSVATFQNGPLILAAMSLERYVAIFYPLRRPISWRPERIWLIALSTWVISCITPSLDFILMRPNPAWDIYTTQLSCKSAVLSGLPIQILFKVVVNVVFLAAVALIILFTYIRILLETRKMRDDRASVTRALHTVVLHGLQLLLSMMVFTFPITENFIVLNVKSMQEHIQFFNYFCFVLLPRFLSPLIYGFRDESIRGYIKKSMPCFKAHIGPHKL
;
A
#
# COMPACT_ATOMS: atom_id res chain seq x y z
N MET A 1 3.74 51.12 27.66
CA MET A 1 3.60 49.86 28.40
C MET A 1 2.35 49.15 27.91
N GLN A 2 2.51 48.16 27.02
CA GLN A 2 1.47 47.17 26.70
C GLN A 2 2.17 45.81 26.76
N ASN A 3 1.70 44.98 27.69
CA ASN A 3 2.12 43.59 27.88
C ASN A 3 1.66 42.75 26.70
N LEU A 4 2.58 42.01 26.08
CA LEU A 4 2.27 40.82 25.30
C LEU A 4 3.20 39.70 25.76
N THR A 5 2.92 39.15 26.93
CA THR A 5 3.38 37.83 27.32
C THR A 5 2.54 36.80 26.58
N GLU A 6 2.90 36.48 25.33
CA GLU A 6 2.45 35.25 24.69
C GLU A 6 2.95 34.07 25.52
N PHE A 7 2.02 33.33 26.11
CA PHE A 7 2.28 32.13 26.89
C PHE A 7 2.80 31.02 25.97
N PRO A 8 4.06 30.54 26.12
CA PRO A 8 4.59 29.42 25.33
C PRO A 8 3.95 28.06 25.68
N GLY A 9 3.07 28.02 26.69
CA GLY A 9 2.36 26.81 27.13
C GLY A 9 1.16 26.40 26.26
N ASN A 10 0.61 27.30 25.44
CA ASN A 10 -0.57 26.97 24.62
C ASN A 10 -0.20 26.26 23.30
N ALA A 11 0.95 26.59 22.72
CA ALA A 11 1.44 25.95 21.49
C ALA A 11 1.93 24.51 21.74
N THR A 12 2.69 24.30 22.81
CA THR A 12 3.22 22.98 23.20
C THR A 12 2.13 21.99 23.60
N SER A 13 1.03 22.44 24.23
CA SER A 13 -0.11 21.58 24.54
C SER A 13 -0.93 21.20 23.29
N SER A 14 -1.11 22.14 22.34
CA SER A 14 -1.79 21.88 21.06
C SER A 14 -1.03 20.88 20.18
N ASP A 15 0.30 20.97 20.14
CA ASP A 15 1.13 20.03 19.36
C ASP A 15 1.11 18.63 19.97
N THR A 16 1.24 18.53 21.30
CA THR A 16 1.21 17.24 22.00
C THR A 16 -0.15 16.55 21.84
N THR A 17 -1.25 17.29 21.94
CA THR A 17 -2.60 16.74 21.73
C THR A 17 -2.82 16.29 20.29
N ALA A 18 -2.32 17.04 19.29
CA ALA A 18 -2.38 16.64 17.88
C ALA A 18 -1.57 15.36 17.61
N ILE A 19 -0.38 15.22 18.21
CA ILE A 19 0.44 14.01 18.13
C ILE A 19 -0.32 12.81 18.70
N ILE A 20 -0.87 12.94 19.91
CA ILE A 20 -1.64 11.89 20.58
C ILE A 20 -2.85 11.48 19.72
N LEU A 21 -3.60 12.44 19.18
CA LEU A 21 -4.74 12.17 18.32
C LEU A 21 -4.34 11.36 17.07
N LYS A 22 -3.27 11.76 16.37
CA LYS A 22 -2.77 11.05 15.19
C LYS A 22 -2.38 9.60 15.52
N VAL A 23 -1.69 9.38 16.64
CA VAL A 23 -1.29 8.03 17.09
C VAL A 23 -2.51 7.19 17.49
N CYS A 24 -3.46 7.77 18.22
CA CYS A 24 -4.70 7.11 18.63
C CYS A 24 -5.61 6.73 17.45
N VAL A 25 -5.48 7.38 16.30
CA VAL A 25 -6.19 6.98 15.07
C VAL A 25 -5.43 5.86 14.35
N VAL A 26 -4.11 6.01 14.17
CA VAL A 26 -3.31 5.08 13.36
C VAL A 26 -3.17 3.70 14.00
N ILE A 27 -2.88 3.63 15.31
CA ILE A 27 -2.62 2.34 15.99
C ILE A 27 -3.83 1.40 15.96
N PRO A 28 -5.05 1.83 16.35
CA PRO A 28 -6.21 0.93 16.33
C PRO A 28 -6.58 0.47 14.93
N LEU A 29 -6.48 1.36 13.92
CA LEU A 29 -6.74 1.00 12.52
C LEU A 29 -5.73 -0.05 12.03
N PHE A 30 -4.45 0.14 12.33
CA PHE A 30 -3.41 -0.83 12.00
C PHE A 30 -3.65 -2.19 12.69
N SER A 31 -3.97 -2.20 13.98
CA SER A 31 -4.28 -3.42 14.72
C SER A 31 -5.51 -4.16 14.16
N ALA A 32 -6.58 -3.43 13.84
CA ALA A 32 -7.79 -4.01 13.23
C ALA A 32 -7.48 -4.62 11.86
N PHE A 33 -6.65 -3.96 11.06
CA PHE A 33 -6.21 -4.46 9.77
C PHE A 33 -5.36 -5.72 9.87
N LEU A 34 -4.36 -5.72 10.76
CA LEU A 34 -3.54 -6.90 11.01
C LEU A 34 -4.39 -8.10 11.43
N TYR A 35 -5.34 -7.87 12.33
CA TYR A 35 -6.29 -8.91 12.74
C TYR A 35 -7.05 -9.49 11.54
N PHE A 36 -7.59 -8.63 10.67
CA PHE A 36 -8.32 -9.07 9.48
C PHE A 36 -7.42 -9.84 8.49
N ILE A 37 -6.18 -9.40 8.28
CA ILE A 37 -5.22 -10.11 7.42
C ILE A 37 -4.85 -11.47 7.99
N LEU A 38 -4.55 -11.56 9.29
CA LEU A 38 -4.23 -12.83 9.94
C LEU A 38 -5.41 -13.80 9.82
N LEU A 39 -6.64 -13.31 9.97
CA LEU A 39 -7.84 -14.11 9.74
C LEU A 39 -7.93 -14.62 8.29
N MET A 40 -7.65 -13.76 7.30
CA MET A 40 -7.62 -14.13 5.86
C MET A 40 -6.56 -15.17 5.55
N LEU A 41 -5.33 -14.95 6.00
CA LEU A 41 -4.24 -15.89 5.81
C LEU A 41 -4.52 -17.22 6.50
N HIS A 42 -5.12 -17.20 7.69
CA HIS A 42 -5.53 -18.42 8.39
C HIS A 42 -6.59 -19.20 7.61
N ILE A 43 -7.59 -18.53 7.03
CA ILE A 43 -8.62 -19.16 6.18
C ILE A 43 -7.96 -19.78 4.94
N PHE A 44 -7.05 -19.08 4.27
CA PHE A 44 -6.34 -19.62 3.10
C PHE A 44 -5.43 -20.80 3.46
N ALA A 45 -4.74 -20.76 4.60
CA ALA A 45 -3.93 -21.87 5.09
C ALA A 45 -4.78 -23.09 5.47
N SER A 46 -5.98 -22.86 6.02
CA SER A 46 -6.90 -23.92 6.44
C SER A 46 -7.61 -24.59 5.26
N HIS A 47 -7.79 -23.89 4.15
CA HIS A 47 -8.49 -24.38 2.96
C HIS A 47 -7.58 -24.37 1.73
N ARG A 48 -6.83 -25.47 1.54
CA ARG A 48 -5.86 -25.62 0.43
C ARG A 48 -6.45 -25.40 -0.97
N GLN A 49 -7.76 -25.62 -1.16
CA GLN A 49 -8.46 -25.37 -2.42
C GLN A 49 -8.31 -23.92 -2.92
N PHE A 50 -8.10 -22.94 -2.03
CA PHE A 50 -7.84 -21.57 -2.44
C PHE A 50 -6.44 -21.40 -3.05
N LEU A 51 -5.45 -22.15 -2.57
CA LEU A 51 -4.08 -22.08 -3.08
C LEU A 51 -3.93 -22.71 -4.47
N ASP A 52 -4.91 -23.49 -4.93
CA ASP A 52 -4.94 -24.04 -6.29
C ASP A 52 -5.33 -23.00 -7.35
N SER A 53 -5.68 -21.78 -6.95
CA SER A 53 -6.03 -20.69 -7.85
C SER A 53 -5.04 -19.54 -7.75
N SER A 54 -4.45 -19.19 -8.90
CA SER A 54 -3.52 -18.07 -9.05
C SER A 54 -4.07 -16.74 -8.56
N ARG A 55 -5.40 -16.54 -8.63
CA ARG A 55 -6.07 -15.36 -8.08
C ARG A 55 -5.83 -15.19 -6.59
N TYR A 56 -6.06 -16.25 -5.82
CA TYR A 56 -5.98 -16.17 -4.37
C TYR A 56 -4.53 -16.12 -3.92
N ILE A 57 -3.59 -16.73 -4.67
CA ILE A 57 -2.15 -16.54 -4.41
C ILE A 57 -1.74 -15.08 -4.63
N LEU A 58 -2.15 -14.44 -5.74
CA LEU A 58 -1.85 -13.01 -5.97
C LEU A 58 -2.53 -12.11 -4.94
N PHE A 59 -3.73 -12.46 -4.51
CA PHE A 59 -4.42 -11.73 -3.46
C PHE A 59 -3.68 -11.86 -2.12
N ALA A 60 -3.28 -13.08 -1.71
CA ALA A 60 -2.47 -13.29 -0.52
C ALA A 60 -1.12 -12.56 -0.63
N TYR A 61 -0.49 -12.56 -1.81
CA TYR A 61 0.72 -11.80 -2.08
C TYR A 61 0.52 -10.29 -1.88
N MET A 62 -0.59 -9.73 -2.38
CA MET A 62 -0.98 -8.34 -2.15
C MET A 62 -1.16 -8.05 -0.65
N LEU A 63 -1.86 -8.92 0.10
CA LEU A 63 -2.05 -8.77 1.56
C LEU A 63 -0.72 -8.73 2.31
N VAL A 64 0.20 -9.63 1.98
CA VAL A 64 1.54 -9.66 2.59
C VAL A 64 2.31 -8.39 2.26
N ASN A 65 2.30 -7.94 0.99
CA ASN A 65 2.97 -6.70 0.59
C ASN A 65 2.39 -5.47 1.33
N ASP A 66 1.07 -5.35 1.40
CA ASP A 66 0.41 -4.25 2.11
C ASP A 66 0.69 -4.29 3.60
N THR A 67 0.78 -5.48 4.20
CA THR A 67 1.18 -5.65 5.61
C THR A 67 2.60 -5.15 5.85
N LEU A 68 3.57 -5.58 5.02
CA LEU A 68 4.96 -5.14 5.13
C LEU A 68 5.09 -3.63 4.97
N GLN A 69 4.31 -3.05 4.05
CA GLN A 69 4.33 -1.63 3.83
C GLN A 69 3.70 -0.85 5.00
N LEU A 70 2.58 -1.30 5.53
CA LEU A 70 1.96 -0.66 6.70
C LEU A 70 2.82 -0.79 7.95
N LEU A 71 3.44 -1.96 8.17
CA LEU A 71 4.33 -2.16 9.30
C LEU A 71 5.52 -1.19 9.21
N SER A 72 6.20 -1.14 8.06
CA SER A 72 7.34 -0.23 7.87
C SER A 72 6.92 1.24 7.95
N SER A 73 5.79 1.63 7.37
CA SER A 73 5.32 3.01 7.38
C SER A 73 4.83 3.48 8.76
N VAL A 74 4.14 2.62 9.52
CA VAL A 74 3.70 2.91 10.89
C VAL A 74 4.90 3.00 11.83
N LEU A 75 5.90 2.11 11.70
CA LEU A 75 7.14 2.21 12.48
C LEU A 75 7.88 3.53 12.20
N LEU A 76 8.05 3.90 10.92
CA LEU A 76 8.64 5.18 10.53
C LEU A 76 7.85 6.37 11.09
N PHE A 77 6.51 6.31 11.01
CA PHE A 77 5.63 7.33 11.56
C PHE A 77 5.82 7.46 13.09
N LEU A 78 5.82 6.36 13.84
CA LEU A 78 6.03 6.38 15.28
C LEU A 78 7.41 6.93 15.66
N PHE A 79 8.46 6.59 14.91
CA PHE A 79 9.79 7.14 15.15
C PHE A 79 9.86 8.66 14.90
N ILE A 80 9.22 9.14 13.83
CA ILE A 80 9.15 10.59 13.54
C ILE A 80 8.34 11.32 14.62
N MET A 81 7.14 10.83 14.96
CA MET A 81 6.27 11.47 15.94
C MET A 81 6.83 11.42 17.36
N GLY A 82 7.56 10.35 17.70
CA GLY A 82 8.26 10.20 18.98
C GLY A 82 9.60 10.94 19.04
N ASN A 83 10.00 11.66 17.99
CA ASN A 83 11.32 12.30 17.87
C ASN A 83 12.50 11.35 18.15
N LEU A 84 12.32 10.05 17.84
CA LEU A 84 13.33 9.03 18.05
C LEU A 84 14.37 9.12 16.93
N LYS A 85 15.62 9.36 17.32
CA LYS A 85 16.76 9.36 16.40
C LYS A 85 17.38 7.97 16.38
N LEU A 86 17.55 7.42 15.19
CA LEU A 86 18.13 6.09 14.99
C LEU A 86 19.44 6.20 14.21
N ALA A 87 20.33 5.24 14.43
CA ALA A 87 21.50 5.08 13.60
C ALA A 87 21.09 4.72 12.15
N ILE A 88 21.90 5.14 11.19
CA ILE A 88 21.64 4.96 9.75
C ILE A 88 21.43 3.47 9.43
N ILE A 89 22.17 2.57 10.07
CA ILE A 89 22.05 1.12 9.87
C ILE A 89 20.64 0.55 10.15
N TYR A 90 19.88 1.14 11.07
CA TYR A 90 18.51 0.71 11.36
C TYR A 90 17.50 1.46 10.49
N CYS A 91 17.77 2.73 10.26
CA CYS A 91 16.89 3.62 9.53
C CYS A 91 16.80 3.28 8.05
N ALA A 92 17.95 2.99 7.44
CA ALA A 92 18.06 2.82 6.01
C ALA A 92 17.28 1.55 5.56
N PRO A 93 17.51 0.34 6.10
CA PRO A 93 16.74 -0.83 5.69
C PRO A 93 15.22 -0.64 5.83
N LEU A 94 14.77 0.05 6.87
CA LEU A 94 13.35 0.35 7.08
C LEU A 94 12.79 1.27 5.97
N LEU A 95 13.52 2.32 5.59
CA LEU A 95 13.18 3.18 4.46
C LEU A 95 13.21 2.42 3.13
N PHE A 96 14.20 1.54 2.93
CA PHE A 96 14.31 0.69 1.75
C PHE A 96 13.06 -0.17 1.57
N PHE A 97 12.70 -0.94 2.61
CA PHE A 97 11.53 -1.80 2.58
C PHE A 97 10.24 -1.00 2.37
N SER A 98 10.13 0.17 3.00
CA SER A 98 8.94 1.00 2.83
C SER A 98 8.79 1.50 1.38
N VAL A 99 9.87 1.99 0.77
CA VAL A 99 9.81 2.46 -0.63
C VAL A 99 9.56 1.29 -1.58
N ALA A 100 10.25 0.16 -1.39
CA ALA A 100 10.12 -1.02 -2.24
C ALA A 100 8.69 -1.58 -2.20
N THR A 101 8.13 -1.81 -1.02
CA THR A 101 6.76 -2.36 -0.89
C THR A 101 5.68 -1.37 -1.32
N PHE A 102 5.92 -0.06 -1.19
CA PHE A 102 5.06 0.96 -1.76
C PHE A 102 4.99 0.89 -3.29
N GLN A 103 6.14 0.79 -3.96
CA GLN A 103 6.23 0.65 -5.43
C GLN A 103 5.69 -0.69 -5.93
N ASN A 104 5.83 -1.75 -5.13
CA ASN A 104 5.37 -3.08 -5.48
C ASN A 104 3.83 -3.18 -5.54
N GLY A 105 3.11 -2.37 -4.75
CA GLY A 105 1.65 -2.36 -4.75
C GLY A 105 1.02 -2.22 -6.15
N PRO A 106 1.29 -1.13 -6.89
CA PRO A 106 0.81 -0.94 -8.27
C PRO A 106 1.16 -2.09 -9.22
N LEU A 107 2.34 -2.70 -9.11
CA LEU A 107 2.73 -3.87 -9.92
C LEU A 107 1.88 -5.10 -9.61
N ILE A 108 1.59 -5.34 -8.33
CA ILE A 108 0.69 -6.41 -7.92
C ILE A 108 -0.71 -6.19 -8.51
N LEU A 109 -1.21 -4.95 -8.50
CA LEU A 109 -2.48 -4.60 -9.13
C LEU A 109 -2.46 -4.87 -10.65
N ALA A 110 -1.38 -4.50 -11.33
CA ALA A 110 -1.18 -4.81 -12.74
C ALA A 110 -1.20 -6.33 -12.98
N ALA A 111 -0.47 -7.09 -12.16
CA ALA A 111 -0.44 -8.55 -12.24
C ALA A 111 -1.82 -9.17 -11.99
N MET A 112 -2.59 -8.69 -11.01
CA MET A 112 -3.96 -9.14 -10.77
C MET A 112 -4.89 -8.85 -11.95
N SER A 113 -4.75 -7.68 -12.59
CA SER A 113 -5.52 -7.33 -13.79
C SER A 113 -5.19 -8.22 -14.98
N LEU A 114 -3.90 -8.53 -15.17
CA LEU A 114 -3.41 -9.44 -16.22
C LEU A 114 -3.84 -10.88 -15.95
N GLU A 115 -3.87 -11.34 -14.69
CA GLU A 115 -4.38 -12.67 -14.34
C GLU A 115 -5.82 -12.84 -14.80
N ARG A 116 -6.67 -11.85 -14.51
CA ARG A 116 -8.07 -11.82 -14.94
C ARG A 116 -8.20 -11.84 -16.46
N TYR A 117 -7.40 -11.03 -17.15
CA TYR A 117 -7.36 -11.00 -18.61
C TYR A 117 -7.00 -12.38 -19.18
N VAL A 118 -5.91 -12.98 -18.71
CA VAL A 118 -5.44 -14.29 -19.18
C VAL A 118 -6.48 -15.38 -18.90
N ALA A 119 -7.13 -15.35 -17.74
CA ALA A 119 -8.17 -16.31 -17.39
C ALA A 119 -9.38 -16.27 -18.33
N ILE A 120 -9.75 -15.09 -18.85
CA ILE A 120 -10.89 -14.90 -19.75
C ILE A 120 -10.53 -15.24 -21.19
N PHE A 121 -9.39 -14.76 -21.69
CA PHE A 121 -9.02 -14.90 -23.10
C PHE A 121 -8.30 -16.21 -23.41
N TYR A 122 -7.66 -16.85 -22.43
CA TYR A 122 -6.89 -18.07 -22.61
C TYR A 122 -7.25 -19.15 -21.57
N PRO A 123 -8.54 -19.53 -21.42
CA PRO A 123 -8.98 -20.45 -20.38
C PRO A 123 -8.33 -21.85 -20.47
N LEU A 124 -8.13 -22.36 -21.70
CA LEU A 124 -7.56 -23.71 -21.95
C LEU A 124 -6.04 -23.73 -22.11
N ARG A 125 -5.43 -22.59 -22.48
CA ARG A 125 -3.98 -22.48 -22.73
C ARG A 125 -3.38 -21.41 -21.83
N ARG A 126 -3.59 -21.55 -20.52
CA ARG A 126 -3.02 -20.62 -19.54
C ARG A 126 -1.48 -20.65 -19.65
N PRO A 127 -0.82 -19.51 -19.91
CA PRO A 127 0.63 -19.44 -19.95
C PRO A 127 1.24 -19.94 -18.65
N ILE A 128 2.42 -20.53 -18.76
CA ILE A 128 3.09 -21.24 -17.68
C ILE A 128 3.28 -20.35 -16.43
N SER A 129 3.59 -19.06 -16.61
CA SER A 129 3.79 -18.09 -15.52
C SER A 129 2.55 -17.81 -14.68
N TRP A 130 1.34 -18.00 -15.23
CA TRP A 130 0.08 -17.75 -14.54
C TRP A 130 -0.49 -18.99 -13.84
N ARG A 131 0.25 -20.11 -13.88
CA ARG A 131 -0.09 -21.32 -13.13
C ARG A 131 0.23 -21.12 -11.64
N PRO A 132 -0.59 -21.65 -10.71
CA PRO A 132 -0.36 -21.52 -9.26
C PRO A 132 1.07 -21.91 -8.84
N GLU A 133 1.61 -22.98 -9.40
CA GLU A 133 2.95 -23.51 -9.13
C GLU A 133 4.10 -22.55 -9.49
N ARG A 134 3.87 -21.60 -10.40
CA ARG A 134 4.91 -20.72 -10.97
C ARG A 134 4.63 -19.24 -10.79
N ILE A 135 3.56 -18.90 -10.06
CA ILE A 135 3.19 -17.51 -9.83
C ILE A 135 4.21 -16.75 -8.99
N TRP A 136 5.03 -17.47 -8.23
CA TRP A 136 6.18 -16.92 -7.52
C TRP A 136 7.17 -16.23 -8.47
N LEU A 137 7.25 -16.62 -9.75
CA LEU A 137 8.07 -15.91 -10.74
C LEU A 137 7.55 -14.50 -10.99
N ILE A 138 6.22 -14.33 -11.03
CA ILE A 138 5.60 -13.00 -11.14
C ILE A 138 5.92 -12.21 -9.87
N ALA A 139 5.72 -12.79 -8.69
CA ALA A 139 6.03 -12.12 -7.43
C ALA A 139 7.51 -11.70 -7.33
N LEU A 140 8.44 -12.56 -7.76
CA LEU A 140 9.86 -12.24 -7.80
C LEU A 140 10.14 -11.10 -8.78
N SER A 141 9.55 -11.13 -9.98
CA SER A 141 9.75 -10.07 -10.97
C SER A 141 9.24 -8.70 -10.48
N THR A 142 8.10 -8.66 -9.81
CA THR A 142 7.54 -7.42 -9.27
C THR A 142 8.41 -6.89 -8.12
N TRP A 143 8.94 -7.76 -7.27
CA TRP A 143 9.91 -7.37 -6.25
C TRP A 143 11.21 -6.80 -6.84
N VAL A 144 11.80 -7.47 -7.83
CA VAL A 144 13.03 -6.99 -8.49
C VAL A 144 12.82 -5.59 -9.06
N ILE A 145 11.72 -5.37 -9.78
CA ILE A 145 11.39 -4.06 -10.36
C ILE A 145 11.23 -3.00 -9.25
N SER A 146 10.53 -3.35 -8.16
CA SER A 146 10.27 -2.43 -7.05
C SER A 146 11.50 -2.07 -6.23
N CYS A 147 12.52 -2.93 -6.24
CA CYS A 147 13.78 -2.67 -5.54
C CYS A 147 14.72 -1.74 -6.32
N ILE A 148 14.49 -1.48 -7.62
CA ILE A 148 15.39 -0.66 -8.45
C ILE A 148 15.54 0.76 -7.89
N THR A 149 14.42 1.46 -7.68
CA THR A 149 14.44 2.85 -7.21
C THR A 149 15.10 3.01 -5.83
N PRO A 150 14.71 2.24 -4.78
CA PRO A 150 15.37 2.37 -3.50
C PRO A 150 16.84 1.92 -3.56
N SER A 151 17.20 0.93 -4.37
CA SER A 151 18.62 0.57 -4.53
C SER A 151 19.44 1.72 -5.12
N LEU A 152 18.90 2.46 -6.08
CA LEU A 152 19.56 3.64 -6.63
C LEU A 152 19.70 4.76 -5.58
N ASP A 153 18.68 5.01 -4.77
CA ASP A 153 18.76 5.98 -3.65
C ASP A 153 19.89 5.61 -2.67
N PHE A 154 20.10 4.31 -2.41
CA PHE A 154 21.17 3.83 -1.55
C PHE A 154 22.56 3.91 -2.18
N ILE A 155 22.70 3.48 -3.45
CA ILE A 155 23.98 3.48 -4.16
C ILE A 155 24.47 4.91 -4.37
N LEU A 156 23.55 5.83 -4.70
CA LEU A 156 23.86 7.23 -4.92
C LEU A 156 23.85 8.07 -3.63
N MET A 157 23.58 7.44 -2.48
CA MET A 157 23.69 8.09 -1.19
C MET A 157 25.15 8.52 -1.00
N ARG A 158 25.39 9.83 -0.94
CA ARG A 158 26.70 10.34 -0.49
C ARG A 158 26.63 10.52 1.03
N PRO A 159 27.18 9.59 1.83
CA PRO A 159 27.33 9.85 3.25
C PRO A 159 28.13 11.13 3.41
N ASN A 160 27.62 12.07 4.22
CA ASN A 160 28.41 13.21 4.64
C ASN A 160 29.71 12.64 5.27
N PRO A 161 30.91 13.15 4.96
CA PRO A 161 32.14 12.67 5.57
C PRO A 161 32.14 12.72 7.11
N ALA A 162 31.22 13.48 7.73
CA ALA A 162 30.98 13.51 9.17
C ALA A 162 29.99 12.44 9.69
N TRP A 163 29.38 11.63 8.82
CA TRP A 163 28.41 10.60 9.20
C TRP A 163 29.06 9.24 9.25
N ASP A 164 29.23 8.73 10.47
CA ASP A 164 29.45 7.31 10.71
C ASP A 164 28.11 6.56 10.72
N ILE A 165 28.02 5.51 9.91
CA ILE A 165 26.83 4.67 9.68
C ILE A 165 26.33 4.03 11.00
N TYR A 166 27.24 3.76 11.94
CA TYR A 166 26.94 3.06 13.18
C TYR A 166 26.59 4.00 14.34
N THR A 167 27.13 5.22 14.35
CA THR A 167 27.05 6.12 15.52
C THR A 167 26.23 7.38 15.26
N THR A 168 26.05 7.78 14.01
CA THR A 168 25.31 9.00 13.68
C THR A 168 23.81 8.79 13.83
N GLN A 169 23.21 9.47 14.80
CA GLN A 169 21.79 9.42 15.08
C GLN A 169 21.03 10.48 14.27
N LEU A 170 20.12 10.04 13.40
CA LEU A 170 19.34 10.90 12.51
C LEU A 170 17.86 10.57 12.61
N SER A 171 17.01 11.53 12.24
CA SER A 171 15.58 11.28 12.05
C SER A 171 15.36 10.55 10.74
N CYS A 172 14.57 9.48 10.76
CA CYS A 172 14.30 8.63 9.60
C CYS A 172 13.41 9.27 8.54
N LYS A 173 13.99 10.20 7.79
CA LYS A 173 13.32 10.89 6.68
C LYS A 173 13.96 10.47 5.35
N SER A 174 13.15 10.24 4.32
CA SER A 174 13.64 9.92 2.97
C SER A 174 14.56 11.01 2.38
N ALA A 175 14.46 12.25 2.86
CA ALA A 175 15.33 13.36 2.47
C ALA A 175 16.81 13.14 2.85
N VAL A 176 17.08 12.26 3.82
CA VAL A 176 18.46 11.90 4.22
C VAL A 176 19.15 11.07 3.14
N LEU A 177 18.40 10.27 2.36
CA LEU A 177 18.94 9.44 1.28
C LEU A 177 18.97 10.17 -0.07
N SER A 178 17.91 10.93 -0.39
CA SER A 178 17.75 11.63 -1.67
C SER A 178 18.13 13.11 -1.55
N GLY A 179 19.41 13.40 -1.32
CA GLY A 179 19.90 14.76 -1.05
C GLY A 179 20.14 15.65 -2.28
N LEU A 180 20.30 15.06 -3.48
CA LEU A 180 20.57 15.84 -4.69
C LEU A 180 19.29 16.18 -5.46
N PRO A 181 19.11 17.42 -5.94
CA PRO A 181 17.98 17.80 -6.79
C PRO A 181 17.80 16.91 -8.03
N ILE A 182 18.90 16.43 -8.61
CA ILE A 182 18.85 15.53 -9.77
C ILE A 182 18.31 14.13 -9.42
N GLN A 183 18.56 13.63 -8.20
CA GLN A 183 17.98 12.37 -7.72
C GLN A 183 16.47 12.50 -7.55
N ILE A 184 16.02 13.62 -7.00
CA ILE A 184 14.59 13.92 -6.82
C ILE A 184 13.89 13.99 -8.19
N LEU A 185 14.46 14.72 -9.15
CA LEU A 185 13.91 14.83 -10.51
C LEU A 185 13.85 13.46 -11.20
N PHE A 186 14.95 12.69 -11.16
CA PHE A 186 15.01 11.35 -11.72
C PHE A 186 13.94 10.43 -11.12
N LYS A 187 13.78 10.44 -9.79
CA LYS A 187 12.77 9.66 -9.07
C LYS A 187 11.35 10.03 -9.49
N VAL A 188 11.05 11.32 -9.63
CA VAL A 188 9.74 11.78 -10.12
C VAL A 188 9.48 11.23 -11.52
N VAL A 189 10.42 11.41 -12.45
CA VAL A 189 10.27 10.94 -13.84
C VAL A 189 10.08 9.43 -13.90
N VAL A 190 10.93 8.66 -13.22
CA VAL A 190 10.84 7.19 -13.19
C VAL A 190 9.52 6.74 -12.59
N ASN A 191 9.07 7.32 -11.48
CA ASN A 191 7.79 6.97 -10.86
C ASN A 191 6.60 7.31 -11.78
N VAL A 192 6.61 8.47 -12.44
CA VAL A 192 5.55 8.85 -13.38
C VAL A 192 5.47 7.88 -14.55
N VAL A 193 6.61 7.54 -15.17
CA VAL A 193 6.67 6.59 -16.28
C VAL A 193 6.21 5.20 -15.84
N PHE A 194 6.71 4.73 -14.68
CA PHE A 194 6.35 3.46 -14.09
C PHE A 194 4.84 3.34 -13.85
N LEU A 195 4.26 4.35 -13.21
CA LEU A 195 2.84 4.36 -12.91
C LEU A 195 1.98 4.50 -14.17
N ALA A 196 2.41 5.31 -15.15
CA ALA A 196 1.73 5.41 -16.43
C ALA A 196 1.71 4.05 -17.16
N ALA A 197 2.81 3.30 -17.14
CA ALA A 197 2.85 1.95 -17.69
C ALA A 197 1.86 1.01 -16.97
N VAL A 198 1.81 1.03 -15.64
CA VAL A 198 0.81 0.27 -14.86
C VAL A 198 -0.62 0.68 -15.22
N ALA A 199 -0.89 1.98 -15.33
CA ALA A 199 -2.21 2.50 -15.72
C ALA A 199 -2.64 2.00 -17.08
N LEU A 200 -1.74 2.03 -18.07
CA LEU A 200 -1.99 1.55 -19.42
C LEU A 200 -2.29 0.05 -19.44
N ILE A 201 -1.56 -0.76 -18.67
CA ILE A 201 -1.83 -2.20 -18.54
C ILE A 201 -3.22 -2.46 -17.97
N ILE A 202 -3.59 -1.77 -16.88
CA ILE A 202 -4.91 -1.93 -16.24
C ILE A 202 -6.01 -1.47 -17.19
N LEU A 203 -5.85 -0.32 -17.85
CA LEU A 203 -6.84 0.19 -18.81
C LEU A 203 -6.99 -0.73 -20.02
N PHE A 204 -5.88 -1.21 -20.57
CA PHE A 204 -5.89 -2.14 -21.69
C PHE A 204 -6.61 -3.45 -21.34
N THR A 205 -6.24 -4.07 -20.23
CA THR A 205 -6.89 -5.32 -19.77
C THR A 205 -8.37 -5.10 -19.54
N TYR A 206 -8.75 -3.96 -18.95
CA TYR A 206 -10.15 -3.58 -18.73
C TYR A 206 -10.95 -3.45 -20.02
N ILE A 207 -10.47 -2.65 -20.98
CA ILE A 207 -11.16 -2.41 -22.25
C ILE A 207 -11.36 -3.73 -22.97
N ARG A 208 -10.34 -4.59 -23.01
CA ARG A 208 -10.44 -5.90 -23.65
C ARG A 208 -11.49 -6.78 -22.98
N ILE A 209 -11.45 -6.90 -21.66
CA ILE A 209 -12.45 -7.67 -20.90
C ILE A 209 -13.86 -7.13 -21.16
N LEU A 210 -14.05 -5.81 -21.17
CA LEU A 210 -15.34 -5.19 -21.43
C LEU A 210 -15.85 -5.48 -22.85
N LEU A 211 -14.96 -5.42 -23.85
CA LEU A 211 -15.34 -5.72 -25.23
C LEU A 211 -15.74 -7.18 -25.41
N GLU A 212 -15.02 -8.11 -24.80
CA GLU A 212 -15.31 -9.54 -24.93
C GLU A 212 -16.58 -9.93 -24.18
N THR A 213 -16.77 -9.39 -22.98
CA THR A 213 -17.97 -9.63 -22.19
C THR A 213 -19.24 -9.06 -22.84
N ARG A 214 -19.14 -7.91 -23.54
CA ARG A 214 -20.25 -7.38 -24.35
C ARG A 214 -20.66 -8.31 -25.48
N LYS A 215 -19.73 -9.04 -26.08
CA LYS A 215 -20.02 -10.01 -27.15
C LYS A 215 -20.74 -11.24 -26.63
N MET A 216 -20.41 -11.70 -25.41
CA MET A 216 -20.94 -12.96 -24.89
C MET A 216 -22.38 -12.87 -24.34
N ARG A 217 -22.93 -11.67 -24.13
CA ARG A 217 -24.34 -11.34 -23.80
C ARG A 217 -25.06 -12.14 -22.68
N ASP A 218 -24.42 -13.10 -22.00
CA ASP A 218 -25.13 -14.13 -21.20
C ASP A 218 -24.68 -14.31 -19.73
N ASP A 219 -23.83 -13.43 -19.17
CA ASP A 219 -23.55 -13.49 -17.72
C ASP A 219 -23.32 -12.11 -17.09
N ARG A 220 -24.38 -11.30 -17.02
CA ARG A 220 -24.35 -9.95 -16.40
C ARG A 220 -23.79 -9.97 -14.96
N ALA A 221 -23.93 -11.07 -14.22
CA ALA A 221 -23.52 -11.16 -12.82
C ALA A 221 -22.00 -11.34 -12.67
N SER A 222 -21.35 -12.23 -13.45
CA SER A 222 -19.89 -12.32 -13.45
C SER A 222 -19.23 -11.07 -14.06
N VAL A 223 -19.87 -10.45 -15.04
CA VAL A 223 -19.46 -9.20 -15.69
C VAL A 223 -19.46 -8.03 -14.72
N THR A 224 -20.53 -7.83 -13.95
CA THR A 224 -20.63 -6.74 -12.95
C THR A 224 -19.58 -6.89 -11.86
N ARG A 225 -19.32 -8.14 -11.43
CA ARG A 225 -18.21 -8.43 -10.51
C ARG A 225 -16.88 -8.05 -11.16
N ALA A 226 -16.54 -8.56 -12.34
CA ALA A 226 -15.28 -8.24 -13.00
C ALA A 226 -15.05 -6.71 -13.15
N LEU A 227 -16.09 -5.96 -13.52
CA LEU A 227 -16.07 -4.50 -13.67
C LEU A 227 -15.73 -3.79 -12.35
N HIS A 228 -16.39 -4.17 -11.26
CA HIS A 228 -16.20 -3.53 -9.96
C HIS A 228 -14.78 -3.78 -9.40
N THR A 229 -14.14 -4.92 -9.69
CA THR A 229 -12.73 -5.13 -9.30
C THR A 229 -11.80 -4.19 -10.03
N VAL A 230 -12.06 -3.91 -11.31
CA VAL A 230 -11.19 -3.05 -12.10
C VAL A 230 -11.38 -1.57 -11.76
N VAL A 231 -12.60 -1.14 -11.44
CA VAL A 231 -12.84 0.21 -10.89
C VAL A 231 -12.07 0.42 -9.58
N LEU A 232 -12.03 -0.59 -8.72
CA LEU A 232 -11.25 -0.52 -7.47
C LEU A 232 -9.75 -0.50 -7.71
N HIS A 233 -9.26 -1.31 -8.64
CA HIS A 233 -7.86 -1.25 -9.06
C HIS A 233 -7.51 0.13 -9.66
N GLY A 234 -8.41 0.70 -10.45
CA GLY A 234 -8.27 2.04 -11.01
C GLY A 234 -8.29 3.15 -9.94
N LEU A 235 -9.19 3.05 -8.96
CA LEU A 235 -9.24 3.96 -7.81
C LEU A 235 -7.96 3.87 -6.97
N GLN A 236 -7.52 2.65 -6.64
CA GLN A 236 -6.30 2.43 -5.88
C GLN A 236 -5.06 2.94 -6.62
N LEU A 237 -5.02 2.79 -7.95
CA LEU A 237 -3.97 3.38 -8.78
C LEU A 237 -4.04 4.92 -8.77
N LEU A 238 -5.21 5.52 -8.94
CA LEU A 238 -5.41 6.98 -8.88
C LEU A 238 -4.92 7.54 -7.53
N LEU A 239 -5.28 6.88 -6.44
CA LEU A 239 -4.84 7.26 -5.09
C LEU A 239 -3.32 7.12 -4.95
N SER A 240 -2.71 6.07 -5.52
CA SER A 240 -1.26 5.94 -5.52
C SER A 240 -0.56 7.03 -6.34
N MET A 241 -1.10 7.43 -7.49
CA MET A 241 -0.58 8.53 -8.33
C MET A 241 -0.55 9.85 -7.57
N MET A 242 -1.60 10.14 -6.79
CA MET A 242 -1.66 11.36 -5.99
C MET A 242 -0.53 11.44 -4.94
N VAL A 243 -0.10 10.31 -4.37
CA VAL A 243 1.05 10.27 -3.44
C VAL A 243 2.35 10.64 -4.14
N PHE A 244 2.57 10.14 -5.36
CA PHE A 244 3.83 10.35 -6.08
C PHE A 244 3.97 11.77 -6.64
N THR A 245 2.87 12.44 -6.96
CA THR A 245 2.87 13.85 -7.38
C THR A 245 3.00 14.80 -6.18
N PHE A 246 2.73 14.33 -4.96
CA PHE A 246 2.69 15.16 -3.77
C PHE A 246 4.01 15.85 -3.38
N PRO A 247 5.22 15.28 -3.45
CA PRO A 247 6.45 16.03 -3.16
C PRO A 247 6.64 17.29 -4.05
N ILE A 248 5.99 17.33 -5.22
CA ILE A 248 5.94 18.51 -6.09
C ILE A 248 4.94 19.53 -5.53
N THR A 249 3.75 19.08 -5.14
CA THR A 249 2.70 19.90 -4.54
C THR A 249 3.10 20.44 -3.16
N GLU A 250 3.83 19.67 -2.36
CA GLU A 250 4.33 20.06 -1.05
C GLU A 250 5.32 21.22 -1.19
N ASN A 251 6.27 21.15 -2.13
CA ASN A 251 7.18 22.27 -2.39
C ASN A 251 6.42 23.55 -2.78
N PHE A 252 5.32 23.44 -3.53
CA PHE A 252 4.46 24.57 -3.89
C PHE A 252 3.59 25.10 -2.75
N ILE A 253 3.08 24.23 -1.87
CA ILE A 253 2.23 24.59 -0.73
C ILE A 253 3.07 25.16 0.43
N VAL A 254 4.27 24.62 0.67
CA VAL A 254 5.20 25.05 1.72
C VAL A 254 5.71 26.48 1.48
N LEU A 255 5.78 26.92 0.23
CA LEU A 255 6.06 28.32 -0.12
C LEU A 255 4.97 29.28 0.36
N ASN A 256 3.73 28.80 0.57
CA ASN A 256 2.57 29.64 0.87
C ASN A 256 2.04 29.51 2.30
N VAL A 257 2.15 28.33 2.96
CA VAL A 257 1.60 28.11 4.32
C VAL A 257 2.46 27.15 5.16
N LYS A 258 3.53 27.65 5.80
CA LYS A 258 4.41 26.84 6.68
C LYS A 258 3.72 26.22 7.89
N SER A 259 2.69 26.89 8.44
CA SER A 259 2.02 26.47 9.69
C SER A 259 1.22 25.16 9.59
N MET A 260 0.79 24.76 8.38
CA MET A 260 -0.05 23.57 8.18
C MET A 260 0.67 22.35 7.58
N GLN A 261 1.98 22.43 7.35
CA GLN A 261 2.72 21.42 6.61
C GLN A 261 2.57 20.01 7.22
N GLU A 262 2.69 19.88 8.54
CA GLU A 262 2.63 18.57 9.23
C GLU A 262 1.23 17.95 9.22
N HIS A 263 0.18 18.78 9.22
CA HIS A 263 -1.20 18.30 9.14
C HIS A 263 -1.53 17.80 7.73
N ILE A 264 -1.05 18.51 6.71
CA ILE A 264 -1.22 18.13 5.30
C ILE A 264 -0.46 16.83 5.02
N GLN A 265 0.79 16.70 5.49
CA GLN A 265 1.58 15.47 5.37
C GLN A 265 0.87 14.28 6.02
N PHE A 266 0.34 14.46 7.24
CA PHE A 266 -0.41 13.40 7.93
C PHE A 266 -1.69 13.03 7.19
N PHE A 267 -2.47 14.02 6.74
CA PHE A 267 -3.70 13.78 5.98
C PHE A 267 -3.41 12.96 4.71
N ASN A 268 -2.34 13.29 3.99
CA ASN A 268 -1.96 12.57 2.79
C ASN A 268 -1.48 11.15 3.08
N TYR A 269 -0.65 10.98 4.12
CA TYR A 269 -0.27 9.66 4.61
C TYR A 269 -1.52 8.83 4.94
N PHE A 270 -2.49 9.42 5.65
CA PHE A 270 -3.72 8.74 6.01
C PHE A 270 -4.58 8.38 4.79
N CYS A 271 -4.91 9.34 3.93
CA CYS A 271 -5.85 9.16 2.84
C CYS A 271 -5.28 8.35 1.67
N PHE A 272 -3.98 8.45 1.40
CA PHE A 272 -3.39 7.88 0.20
C PHE A 272 -2.41 6.73 0.45
N VAL A 273 -1.96 6.52 1.70
CA VAL A 273 -1.07 5.40 2.05
C VAL A 273 -1.80 4.37 2.92
N LEU A 274 -2.49 4.83 3.97
CA LEU A 274 -3.21 3.96 4.92
C LEU A 274 -4.56 3.50 4.37
N LEU A 275 -5.45 4.44 4.06
CA LEU A 275 -6.83 4.17 3.68
C LEU A 275 -6.97 3.22 2.47
N PRO A 276 -6.21 3.38 1.36
CA PRO A 276 -6.36 2.50 0.21
C PRO A 276 -6.00 1.06 0.54
N ARG A 277 -4.94 0.86 1.35
CA ARG A 277 -4.51 -0.47 1.80
C ARG A 277 -5.48 -1.10 2.76
N PHE A 278 -6.09 -0.32 3.66
CA PHE A 278 -7.14 -0.83 4.54
C PHE A 278 -8.38 -1.27 3.77
N LEU A 279 -8.72 -0.53 2.72
CA LEU A 279 -9.86 -0.85 1.88
C LEU A 279 -9.63 -2.10 1.02
N SER A 280 -8.41 -2.38 0.56
CA SER A 280 -8.18 -3.52 -0.34
C SER A 280 -8.68 -4.86 0.26
N PRO A 281 -8.22 -5.34 1.44
CA PRO A 281 -8.69 -6.61 1.98
C PRO A 281 -10.16 -6.60 2.35
N LEU A 282 -10.68 -5.45 2.81
CA LEU A 282 -12.10 -5.28 3.11
C LEU A 282 -12.91 -5.56 1.84
N ILE A 283 -12.54 -4.90 0.76
CA ILE A 283 -13.28 -5.02 -0.49
C ILE A 283 -13.10 -6.39 -1.12
N TYR A 284 -11.89 -6.97 -1.16
CA TYR A 284 -11.69 -8.30 -1.74
C TYR A 284 -12.28 -9.42 -0.87
N GLY A 285 -12.11 -9.34 0.45
CA GLY A 285 -12.57 -10.35 1.41
C GLY A 285 -14.09 -10.37 1.58
N PHE A 286 -14.74 -9.21 1.67
CA PHE A 286 -16.22 -9.15 1.78
C PHE A 286 -16.94 -9.35 0.45
N ARG A 287 -16.26 -9.15 -0.68
CA ARG A 287 -16.84 -9.34 -2.01
C ARG A 287 -16.89 -10.81 -2.43
N ASP A 288 -15.94 -11.62 -2.00
CA ASP A 288 -15.95 -13.04 -2.34
C ASP A 288 -16.89 -13.78 -1.37
N GLU A 289 -17.98 -14.33 -1.91
CA GLU A 289 -19.00 -15.04 -1.12
C GLU A 289 -18.41 -16.21 -0.32
N SER A 290 -17.41 -16.89 -0.88
CA SER A 290 -16.74 -18.00 -0.20
C SER A 290 -15.97 -17.50 1.02
N ILE A 291 -15.12 -16.48 0.83
CA ILE A 291 -14.33 -15.86 1.90
C ILE A 291 -15.26 -15.25 2.97
N ARG A 292 -16.29 -14.52 2.55
CA ARG A 292 -17.29 -13.91 3.46
C ARG A 292 -17.98 -14.96 4.33
N GLY A 293 -18.32 -16.12 3.77
CA GLY A 293 -18.90 -17.23 4.51
C GLY A 293 -17.98 -17.74 5.62
N TYR A 294 -16.68 -17.90 5.33
CA TYR A 294 -15.69 -18.30 6.33
C TYR A 294 -15.42 -17.21 7.38
N ILE A 295 -15.33 -15.94 6.98
CA ILE A 295 -15.20 -14.80 7.91
C ILE A 295 -16.33 -14.81 8.93
N LYS A 296 -17.58 -14.91 8.47
CA LYS A 296 -18.76 -14.92 9.35
C LYS A 296 -18.73 -16.08 10.34
N LYS A 297 -18.26 -17.27 9.92
CA LYS A 297 -18.14 -18.43 10.81
C LYS A 297 -17.02 -18.28 11.85
N SER A 298 -15.92 -17.60 11.49
CA SER A 298 -14.75 -17.45 12.35
C SER A 298 -14.84 -16.26 13.31
N MET A 299 -15.64 -15.23 13.00
CA MET A 299 -15.82 -14.08 13.89
C MET A 299 -16.75 -14.41 15.08
N PRO A 300 -16.30 -14.20 16.32
CA PRO A 300 -17.09 -14.54 17.51
C PRO A 300 -18.43 -13.78 17.61
N CYS A 301 -18.50 -12.54 17.10
CA CYS A 301 -19.74 -11.75 17.05
C CYS A 301 -20.85 -12.39 16.18
N PHE A 302 -20.49 -13.19 15.18
CA PHE A 302 -21.46 -13.87 14.30
C PHE A 302 -21.80 -15.30 14.76
N LYS A 303 -20.93 -15.93 15.57
CA LYS A 303 -21.25 -17.21 16.23
C LYS A 303 -22.45 -17.10 17.18
N ALA A 304 -22.64 -15.93 17.80
CA ALA A 304 -23.80 -15.67 18.67
C ALA A 304 -25.16 -15.70 17.93
N HIS A 305 -25.17 -15.63 16.59
CA HIS A 305 -26.40 -15.65 15.79
C HIS A 305 -26.69 -17.00 15.10
N ILE A 306 -25.77 -17.96 15.19
CA ILE A 306 -25.99 -19.33 14.72
C ILE A 306 -26.15 -20.22 15.95
N GLY A 307 -27.30 -20.08 16.60
CA GLY A 307 -27.77 -21.03 17.60
C GLY A 307 -28.03 -22.41 16.97
N PRO A 308 -28.00 -23.48 17.79
CA PRO A 308 -27.99 -24.85 17.30
C PRO A 308 -29.39 -25.24 16.83
N HIS A 309 -29.62 -25.28 15.52
CA HIS A 309 -30.68 -26.12 15.01
C HIS A 309 -30.36 -26.65 13.62
N LYS A 310 -30.35 -27.99 13.55
CA LYS A 310 -30.35 -28.87 12.38
C LYS A 310 -28.96 -29.26 11.84
N LEU A 311 -28.33 -30.17 12.60
CA LEU A 311 -27.75 -31.38 12.01
C LEU A 311 -28.89 -32.27 11.47
#